data_AF-A0A3N1TIW5-F1
#
_entry.id   AF-A0A3N1TIW5-F1
#
_cell.length_a   1.000
_cell.length_b   1.000
_cell.length_c   1.000
_cell.angle_alpha   90.00
_cell.angle_beta   90.00
_cell.angle_gamma   90.00
#
_symmetry.space_group_name_H-M   'P 1'
#
loop_
_entity.id
_entity.type
_entity.pdbx_description
1 polymer ?
#
loop_
_entity_poly.entity_id
_entity_poly.type
_entity_poly.pdbx_seq_one_letter_code
_entity_poly.pdbx_strand_id
1 'polypeptide(L)'
;MTVHGEYKVPGGKLVVVDLDVEGGALRNVRVAGDFFLEPDEAILAIDAALEGAPANTGTADLTARIDAALPAATVMFGLTSEGVAVAVRRALAHATEWSDYDWQLIHEQPQSPALHMALDEVITAEVAAGRRPPTLRVWEWDSPAVIIGSFQSLRNEVDTEAAARHGVTVVRRVSGGGAMFVATLRHYRLAA
;
A
#
# COMPACT_ATOMS: atom_id res chain seq x y z
N MET A 1 15.49 19.96 2.94
CA MET A 1 14.14 19.72 2.41
C MET A 1 13.51 18.80 3.43
N THR A 2 12.44 19.28 4.05
CA THR A 2 11.78 18.53 5.11
C THR A 2 10.99 17.40 4.47
N VAL A 3 11.22 16.19 4.94
CA VAL A 3 10.51 14.98 4.53
C VAL A 3 9.59 14.54 5.65
N HIS A 4 8.47 13.94 5.25
CA HIS A 4 7.36 13.59 6.13
C HIS A 4 7.10 12.09 6.03
N GLY A 5 6.87 11.45 7.17
CA GLY A 5 6.59 10.02 7.24
C GLY A 5 5.59 9.72 8.33
N GLU A 6 4.54 8.97 7.99
CA GLU A 6 3.52 8.54 8.93
C GLU A 6 3.38 7.01 8.99
N TYR A 7 3.04 6.51 10.17
CA TYR A 7 2.79 5.09 10.39
C TYR A 7 1.71 4.88 11.45
N LYS A 8 0.71 4.06 11.11
CA LYS A 8 -0.28 3.57 12.07
C LYS A 8 0.24 2.29 12.72
N VAL A 9 0.58 2.35 14.01
CA VAL A 9 0.99 1.16 14.77
C VAL A 9 -0.19 0.16 14.82
N PRO A 10 -0.01 -1.12 14.44
CA PRO A 10 -1.07 -2.11 14.49
C PRO A 10 -1.68 -2.24 15.89
N GLY A 11 -2.99 -2.02 16.02
CA GLY A 11 -3.68 -2.00 17.32
C GLY A 11 -3.31 -0.80 18.21
N GLY A 12 -2.54 0.16 17.70
CA GLY A 12 -2.05 1.33 18.42
C GLY A 12 -2.47 2.66 17.79
N LYS A 13 -1.59 3.65 17.91
CA LYS A 13 -1.79 5.04 17.55
C LYS A 13 -0.98 5.40 16.29
N LEU A 14 -1.34 6.51 15.68
CA LEU A 14 -0.62 7.12 14.56
C LEU A 14 0.61 7.84 15.10
N VAL A 15 1.74 7.58 14.47
CA VAL A 15 2.97 8.35 14.64
C VAL A 15 3.34 9.00 13.32
N VAL A 16 3.81 10.23 13.43
CA VAL A 16 4.25 11.11 12.37
C VAL A 16 5.66 11.55 12.70
N VAL A 17 6.53 11.59 11.70
CA VAL A 17 7.90 12.08 11.81
C VAL A 17 8.18 13.05 10.68
N ASP A 18 8.55 14.26 11.07
CA ASP A 18 9.10 15.28 10.17
C ASP A 18 10.61 15.39 10.43
N LEU A 19 11.42 15.43 9.37
CA LEU A 19 12.87 15.59 9.48
C LEU A 19 13.48 16.19 8.22
N ASP A 20 14.70 16.70 8.31
CA ASP A 20 15.56 17.06 7.19
C ASP A 20 16.69 16.03 7.01
N VAL A 21 17.26 15.98 5.81
CA VAL A 21 18.50 15.23 5.53
C VAL A 21 19.58 16.19 5.06
N GLU A 22 20.65 16.31 5.85
CA GLU A 22 21.81 17.16 5.54
C GLU A 22 23.10 16.37 5.66
N GLY A 23 23.94 16.38 4.62
CA GLY A 23 25.21 15.63 4.62
C GLY A 23 25.05 14.12 4.82
N GLY A 24 23.87 13.57 4.49
CA GLY A 24 23.55 12.16 4.71
C GLY A 24 23.14 11.80 6.14
N ALA A 25 22.90 12.78 7.01
CA ALA A 25 22.43 12.59 8.37
C ALA A 25 21.05 13.25 8.60
N LEU A 26 20.28 12.69 9.53
CA LEU A 26 18.99 13.22 9.96
C LEU A 26 19.20 14.52 10.74
N ARG A 27 18.38 15.53 10.44
CA ARG A 27 18.38 16.85 11.07
C ARG A 27 16.98 17.30 11.41
N ASN A 28 16.84 18.14 12.45
CA ASN A 28 15.58 18.73 12.86
C ASN A 28 14.46 17.69 13.04
N VAL A 29 14.81 16.52 13.58
CA VAL A 29 13.85 15.42 13.72
C VAL A 29 12.77 15.79 14.73
N ARG A 30 11.51 15.58 14.35
CA ARG A 30 10.35 15.80 15.21
C ARG A 30 9.37 14.65 15.10
N VAL A 31 9.14 13.98 16.22
CA VAL A 31 8.13 12.93 16.35
C VAL A 31 6.83 13.52 16.93
N ALA A 32 5.70 13.22 16.31
CA ALA A 32 4.38 13.67 16.72
C ALA A 32 3.31 12.60 16.45
N GLY A 33 2.09 12.75 16.97
CA GLY A 33 1.01 11.79 16.73
C GLY A 33 -0.13 11.85 17.75
N ASP A 34 -1.00 10.83 17.74
CA ASP A 34 -2.13 10.69 18.67
C ASP A 34 -1.87 9.64 19.79
N PHE A 35 -0.60 9.48 20.16
CA PHE A 35 -0.12 8.62 21.26
C PHE A 35 0.09 9.39 22.57
N PHE A 36 0.32 8.66 23.66
CA PHE A 36 0.73 9.25 24.94
C PHE A 36 2.05 8.66 25.42
N LEU A 37 2.86 9.49 26.06
CA LEU A 37 4.10 9.11 26.74
C LEU A 37 4.00 9.53 28.20
N GLU A 38 4.53 8.69 29.10
CA GLU A 38 4.70 9.03 30.51
C GLU A 38 6.17 8.76 30.90
N PRO A 39 6.94 9.78 31.29
CA PRO A 39 6.58 11.20 31.24
C PRO A 39 6.49 11.72 29.79
N ASP A 40 5.78 12.83 29.56
CA ASP A 40 5.57 13.38 28.21
C ASP A 40 6.86 13.94 27.60
N GLU A 41 7.81 14.39 28.42
CA GLU A 41 9.11 14.87 27.96
C GLU A 41 9.99 13.77 27.37
N ALA A 42 9.61 12.49 27.50
CA ALA A 42 10.29 11.38 26.84
C ALA A 42 10.30 11.55 25.30
N ILE A 43 9.38 12.32 24.73
CA ILE A 43 9.39 12.66 23.29
C ILE A 43 10.69 13.36 22.87
N LEU A 44 11.24 14.21 23.74
CA LEU A 44 12.48 14.94 23.47
C LEU A 44 13.69 13.99 23.42
N ALA A 45 13.67 12.92 24.20
CA ALA A 45 14.69 11.89 24.15
C ALA A 45 14.62 11.09 22.84
N ILE A 46 13.42 10.83 22.33
CA ILE A 46 13.21 10.18 21.03
C ILE A 46 13.74 11.06 19.89
N ASP A 47 13.36 12.35 19.86
CA ASP A 47 13.83 13.31 18.86
C ASP A 47 15.37 13.39 18.85
N ALA A 48 15.97 13.55 20.04
CA ALA A 48 17.41 13.63 20.20
C ALA A 48 18.15 12.32 19.83
N ALA A 49 17.54 11.16 20.04
CA ALA A 49 18.14 9.85 19.68
C ALA A 49 18.26 9.65 18.17
N LEU A 50 17.34 10.25 17.42
CA LEU A 50 17.29 10.18 15.97
C LEU A 50 18.16 11.25 15.30
N GLU A 51 18.35 12.39 15.96
CA GLU A 51 19.18 13.48 15.47
C GLU A 51 20.62 13.00 15.15
N GLY A 52 21.11 13.37 13.97
CA GLY A 52 22.43 12.98 13.47
C GLY A 52 22.59 11.50 13.09
N ALA A 53 21.54 10.67 13.13
CA ALA A 53 21.61 9.32 12.57
C ALA A 53 21.91 9.36 11.06
N PRO A 54 22.66 8.41 10.49
CA PRO A 54 22.75 8.29 9.03
C PRO A 54 21.38 8.06 8.38
N ALA A 55 21.11 8.71 7.23
CA ALA A 55 19.84 8.55 6.50
C ALA A 55 19.62 7.12 5.95
N ASN A 56 20.68 6.33 5.85
CA ASN A 56 20.60 4.93 5.45
C ASN A 56 20.45 3.95 6.64
N THR A 57 20.37 4.43 7.89
CA THR A 57 20.18 3.56 9.06
C THR A 57 18.87 2.78 8.95
N GLY A 58 18.94 1.46 9.18
CA GLY A 58 17.79 0.56 9.09
C GLY A 58 16.85 0.67 10.29
N THR A 59 15.62 0.15 10.14
CA THR A 59 14.59 0.19 11.20
C THR A 59 15.11 -0.37 12.53
N ALA A 60 15.77 -1.52 12.51
CA ALA A 60 16.26 -2.18 13.73
C ALA A 60 17.27 -1.31 14.52
N ASP A 61 18.19 -0.66 13.83
CA ASP A 61 19.21 0.19 14.46
C ASP A 61 18.59 1.51 14.97
N LEU A 62 17.61 2.06 14.25
CA LEU A 62 16.84 3.22 14.72
C LEU A 62 16.03 2.86 15.98
N THR A 63 15.37 1.70 16.00
CA THR A 63 14.67 1.19 17.19
C THR A 63 15.60 1.09 18.38
N ALA A 64 16.78 0.45 18.21
CA ALA A 64 17.75 0.29 19.28
C ALA A 64 18.29 1.63 19.79
N ARG A 65 18.49 2.61 18.91
CA ARG A 65 18.87 3.99 19.29
C ARG A 65 17.81 4.65 20.16
N ILE A 66 16.54 4.51 19.81
CA ILE A 66 15.42 5.07 20.58
C ILE A 66 15.36 4.39 21.95
N ASP A 67 15.37 3.04 21.99
CA ASP A 67 15.29 2.27 23.23
C ASP A 67 16.43 2.60 24.20
N ALA A 68 17.64 2.84 23.68
CA ALA A 68 18.80 3.20 24.50
C ALA A 68 18.73 4.63 25.08
N ALA A 69 17.99 5.53 24.43
CA ALA A 69 17.85 6.92 24.85
C ALA A 69 16.67 7.15 25.79
N LEU A 70 15.65 6.28 25.72
CA LEU A 70 14.48 6.39 26.56
C LEU A 70 14.81 6.13 28.05
N PRO A 71 14.32 6.98 28.98
CA PRO A 71 14.37 6.69 30.40
C PRO A 71 13.75 5.33 30.73
N ALA A 72 14.35 4.58 31.64
CA ALA A 72 13.90 3.21 31.98
C ALA A 72 12.45 3.14 32.52
N ALA A 73 11.92 4.26 33.02
CA ALA A 73 10.55 4.37 33.53
C ALA A 73 9.54 4.83 32.47
N THR A 74 9.97 5.07 31.22
CA THR A 74 9.08 5.57 30.18
C THR A 74 8.03 4.53 29.80
N VAL A 75 6.77 4.95 29.84
CA VAL A 75 5.63 4.17 29.35
C VAL A 75 5.14 4.79 28.04
N MET A 76 4.97 3.95 27.02
CA MET A 76 4.45 4.35 25.71
C MET A 76 3.06 3.76 25.50
N PHE A 77 2.05 4.61 25.31
CA PHE A 77 0.67 4.17 25.09
C PHE A 77 0.30 4.26 23.62
N GLY A 78 0.21 3.10 22.97
CA GLY A 78 -0.12 2.99 21.55
C GLY A 78 1.00 3.41 20.60
N LEU A 79 2.20 3.65 21.13
CA LEU A 79 3.44 3.88 20.39
C LEU A 79 4.44 2.76 20.68
N THR A 80 5.30 2.48 19.71
CA THR A 80 6.49 1.64 19.91
C THR A 80 7.69 2.32 19.25
N SER A 81 8.89 2.07 19.78
CA SER A 81 10.16 2.53 19.17
C SER A 81 10.29 2.07 17.72
N GLU A 82 9.86 0.83 17.42
CA GLU A 82 9.79 0.32 16.05
C GLU A 82 8.81 1.11 15.19
N GLY A 83 7.64 1.49 15.71
CA GLY A 83 6.68 2.32 14.99
C GLY A 83 7.25 3.68 14.59
N VAL A 84 8.00 4.33 15.49
CA VAL A 84 8.74 5.56 15.20
C VAL A 84 9.80 5.31 14.12
N ALA A 85 10.60 4.25 14.26
CA ALA A 85 11.62 3.89 13.28
C ALA A 85 11.04 3.62 11.88
N VAL A 86 9.88 2.97 11.80
CA VAL A 86 9.14 2.75 10.54
C VAL A 86 8.68 4.08 9.95
N ALA A 87 8.15 5.01 10.75
CA ALA A 87 7.79 6.34 10.28
C ALA A 87 9.00 7.12 9.74
N VAL A 88 10.14 7.08 10.42
CA VAL A 88 11.42 7.64 9.92
C VAL A 88 11.81 7.01 8.58
N ARG A 89 11.76 5.67 8.46
CA ARG A 89 12.08 4.99 7.20
C ARG A 89 11.12 5.38 6.07
N ARG A 90 9.85 5.62 6.37
CA ARG A 90 8.87 6.09 5.38
C ARG A 90 9.15 7.52 4.91
N ALA A 91 9.49 8.42 5.85
CA ALA A 91 9.98 9.77 5.52
C ALA A 91 11.20 9.71 4.58
N LEU A 92 12.18 8.87 4.90
CA LEU A 92 13.44 8.77 4.15
C LEU A 92 13.33 7.99 2.84
N ALA A 93 12.39 7.06 2.74
CA ALA A 93 12.15 6.28 1.52
C ALA A 93 11.52 7.13 0.41
N HIS A 94 11.27 8.43 0.65
CA HIS A 94 10.41 9.25 -0.19
C HIS A 94 9.11 8.50 -0.48
N ALA A 95 8.41 8.07 0.58
CA ALA A 95 7.10 7.46 0.43
C ALA A 95 6.22 8.43 -0.36
N THR A 96 6.18 8.22 -1.67
CA THR A 96 5.44 9.03 -2.61
C THR A 96 3.98 8.96 -2.20
N GLU A 97 3.40 10.11 -1.93
CA GLU A 97 1.97 10.22 -1.73
C GLU A 97 1.26 9.86 -3.04
N TRP A 98 -0.03 9.54 -2.96
CA TRP A 98 -0.85 9.34 -4.16
C TRP A 98 -0.74 10.54 -5.12
N SER A 99 -0.63 11.76 -4.57
CA SER A 99 -0.45 13.03 -5.29
C SER A 99 0.90 13.19 -5.99
N ASP A 100 1.92 12.42 -5.63
CA ASP A 100 3.26 12.52 -6.22
C ASP A 100 3.36 11.84 -7.59
N TYR A 101 2.33 11.08 -7.97
CA TYR A 101 2.27 10.36 -9.23
C TYR A 101 1.34 11.05 -10.22
N ASP A 102 1.81 11.20 -11.47
CA ASP A 102 0.96 11.54 -12.60
C ASP A 102 0.18 10.30 -13.04
N TRP A 103 -0.94 10.05 -12.37
CA TRP A 103 -1.77 8.86 -12.60
C TRP A 103 -2.41 8.88 -13.97
N GLN A 104 -2.17 7.82 -14.74
CA GLN A 104 -2.95 7.56 -15.94
C GLN A 104 -4.29 6.91 -15.56
N LEU A 105 -5.39 7.63 -15.76
CA LEU A 105 -6.73 7.05 -15.65
C LEU A 105 -7.15 6.42 -16.98
N ILE A 106 -7.53 5.14 -16.93
CA ILE A 106 -8.16 4.42 -18.04
C ILE A 106 -9.58 4.05 -17.64
N HIS A 107 -10.55 4.55 -18.40
CA HIS A 107 -11.96 4.22 -18.27
C HIS A 107 -12.54 4.07 -19.67
N GLU A 108 -12.81 2.83 -20.06
CA GLU A 108 -13.33 2.46 -21.38
C GLU A 108 -14.75 1.93 -21.27
N GLN A 109 -15.38 1.64 -22.41
CA GLN A 109 -16.63 0.87 -22.43
C GLN A 109 -16.42 -0.54 -21.85
N PRO A 110 -17.51 -1.23 -21.48
CA PRO A 110 -17.41 -2.62 -21.03
C PRO A 110 -16.62 -3.48 -22.02
N GLN A 111 -15.67 -4.28 -21.52
CA GLN A 111 -14.78 -5.10 -22.35
C GLN A 111 -15.02 -6.59 -22.12
N SER A 112 -14.52 -7.40 -23.05
CA SER A 112 -14.63 -8.85 -22.95
C SER A 112 -13.80 -9.43 -21.81
N PRO A 113 -14.24 -10.55 -21.18
CA PRO A 113 -13.50 -11.15 -20.08
C PRO A 113 -12.04 -11.50 -20.42
N ALA A 114 -11.80 -12.00 -21.63
CA ALA A 114 -10.45 -12.32 -22.08
C ALA A 114 -9.57 -11.08 -22.22
N LEU A 115 -10.14 -9.97 -22.71
CA LEU A 115 -9.41 -8.71 -22.85
C LEU A 115 -9.04 -8.11 -21.48
N HIS A 116 -9.91 -8.21 -20.46
CA HIS A 116 -9.54 -7.80 -19.11
C HIS A 116 -8.32 -8.55 -18.60
N MET A 117 -8.25 -9.87 -18.79
CA MET A 117 -7.11 -10.67 -18.34
C MET A 117 -5.81 -10.24 -19.04
N ALA A 118 -5.88 -10.04 -20.36
CA ALA A 118 -4.73 -9.60 -21.13
C ALA A 118 -4.26 -8.19 -20.71
N LEU A 119 -5.19 -7.26 -20.51
CA LEU A 119 -4.86 -5.89 -20.09
C LEU A 119 -4.27 -5.86 -18.69
N ASP A 120 -4.80 -6.63 -17.74
CA ASP A 120 -4.26 -6.66 -16.37
C ASP A 120 -2.83 -7.18 -16.35
N GLU A 121 -2.51 -8.21 -17.14
CA GLU A 121 -1.14 -8.72 -17.27
C GLU A 121 -0.20 -7.70 -17.93
N VAL A 122 -0.59 -7.17 -19.09
CA VAL A 122 0.26 -6.25 -19.87
C VAL A 122 0.47 -4.94 -19.13
N ILE A 123 -0.58 -4.32 -18.58
CA ILE A 123 -0.47 -3.05 -17.85
C ILE A 123 0.43 -3.22 -16.63
N THR A 124 0.22 -4.30 -15.85
CA THR A 124 1.05 -4.58 -14.68
C THR A 124 2.52 -4.75 -15.06
N ALA A 125 2.80 -5.49 -16.14
CA ALA A 125 4.17 -5.70 -16.62
C ALA A 125 4.83 -4.41 -17.12
N GLU A 126 4.09 -3.56 -17.85
CA GLU A 126 4.61 -2.28 -18.36
C GLU A 126 4.89 -1.27 -17.24
N VAL A 127 4.03 -1.21 -16.21
CA VAL A 127 4.26 -0.38 -15.02
C VAL A 127 5.47 -0.89 -14.24
N ALA A 128 5.55 -2.21 -14.00
CA ALA A 128 6.70 -2.81 -13.31
C ALA A 128 8.03 -2.60 -14.05
N ALA A 129 7.99 -2.54 -15.38
CA ALA A 129 9.15 -2.27 -16.22
C ALA A 129 9.46 -0.77 -16.41
N GLY A 130 8.68 0.13 -15.81
CA GLY A 130 8.86 1.59 -15.93
C GLY A 130 8.59 2.14 -17.33
N ARG A 131 7.97 1.37 -18.22
CA ARG A 131 7.61 1.80 -19.58
C ARG A 131 6.26 2.52 -19.65
N ARG A 132 5.47 2.40 -18.57
CA ARG A 132 4.18 3.07 -18.39
C ARG A 132 4.12 3.77 -17.04
N PRO A 133 3.52 4.97 -16.93
CA PRO A 133 3.24 5.61 -15.65
C PRO A 133 2.30 4.78 -14.76
N PRO A 134 2.26 5.05 -13.44
CA PRO A 134 1.24 4.49 -12.56
C PRO A 134 -0.16 4.64 -13.16
N THR A 135 -0.88 3.54 -13.25
CA THR A 135 -2.15 3.47 -14.01
C THR A 135 -3.27 3.04 -13.08
N LEU A 136 -4.33 3.85 -13.01
CA LEU A 136 -5.61 3.48 -12.40
C LEU A 136 -6.59 3.10 -13.51
N ARG A 137 -7.12 1.88 -13.45
CA ARG A 137 -8.10 1.40 -14.42
C ARG A 137 -9.45 1.17 -13.74
N VAL A 138 -10.49 1.83 -14.25
CA VAL A 138 -11.89 1.57 -13.93
C VAL A 138 -12.49 0.83 -15.12
N TRP A 139 -13.19 -0.28 -14.85
CA TRP A 139 -13.55 -1.19 -15.91
C TRP A 139 -14.81 -2.01 -15.58
N GLU A 140 -15.56 -2.35 -16.63
CA GLU A 140 -16.80 -3.12 -16.58
C GLU A 140 -16.74 -4.32 -17.54
N TRP A 141 -17.49 -5.39 -17.23
CA TRP A 141 -17.58 -6.57 -18.08
C TRP A 141 -18.74 -6.47 -19.07
N ASP A 142 -18.50 -6.80 -20.35
CA ASP A 142 -19.57 -6.90 -21.36
C ASP A 142 -20.39 -8.21 -21.28
N SER A 143 -19.80 -9.27 -20.73
CA SER A 143 -20.39 -10.61 -20.64
C SER A 143 -20.12 -11.25 -19.28
N PRO A 144 -20.98 -12.17 -18.81
CA PRO A 144 -20.74 -12.88 -17.57
C PRO A 144 -19.50 -13.78 -17.70
N ALA A 145 -18.78 -13.93 -16.59
CA ALA A 145 -17.58 -14.77 -16.57
C ALA A 145 -17.34 -15.46 -15.23
N VAL A 146 -16.62 -16.58 -15.29
CA VAL A 146 -15.94 -17.18 -14.14
C VAL A 146 -14.44 -16.95 -14.32
N ILE A 147 -13.81 -16.33 -13.34
CA ILE A 147 -12.38 -16.04 -13.32
C ILE A 147 -11.71 -16.95 -12.31
N ILE A 148 -10.89 -17.88 -12.78
CA ILE A 148 -10.08 -18.76 -11.91
C ILE A 148 -8.68 -18.18 -11.71
N GLY A 149 -8.12 -18.41 -10.52
CA GLY A 149 -6.74 -18.04 -10.20
C GLY A 149 -5.72 -18.81 -11.04
N SER A 150 -4.50 -18.27 -11.13
CA SER A 150 -3.41 -18.85 -11.94
C SER A 150 -3.14 -20.33 -11.64
N PHE A 151 -3.18 -20.73 -10.36
CA PHE A 151 -2.90 -22.10 -9.90
C PHE A 151 -4.14 -22.97 -9.67
N GLN A 152 -5.35 -22.48 -9.95
CA GLN A 152 -6.58 -23.23 -9.69
C GLN A 152 -6.88 -24.28 -10.77
N SER A 153 -7.40 -25.43 -10.34
CA SER A 153 -7.86 -26.50 -11.22
C SER A 153 -9.22 -26.15 -11.82
N LEU A 154 -9.28 -25.97 -13.14
CA LEU A 154 -10.54 -25.68 -13.84
C LEU A 154 -11.63 -26.72 -13.52
N ARG A 155 -11.26 -28.01 -13.55
CA ARG A 155 -12.20 -29.12 -13.34
C ARG A 155 -12.80 -29.17 -11.94
N ASN A 156 -12.08 -28.65 -10.94
CA ASN A 156 -12.54 -28.69 -9.55
C ASN A 156 -13.37 -27.45 -9.19
N GLU A 157 -13.21 -26.36 -9.95
CA GLU A 157 -13.76 -25.05 -9.60
C GLU A 157 -14.97 -24.69 -10.46
N VAL A 158 -15.07 -25.24 -11.68
CA VAL A 158 -16.07 -24.80 -12.67
C VAL A 158 -16.74 -25.98 -13.35
N ASP A 159 -18.07 -26.01 -13.29
CA ASP A 159 -18.89 -26.80 -14.19
C ASP A 159 -18.87 -26.14 -15.58
N THR A 160 -18.00 -26.63 -16.45
CA THR A 160 -17.81 -26.09 -17.81
C THR A 160 -19.03 -26.31 -18.70
N GLU A 161 -19.83 -27.35 -18.45
CA GLU A 161 -21.05 -27.60 -19.23
C GLU A 161 -22.13 -26.59 -18.83
N ALA A 162 -22.30 -26.35 -17.53
CA ALA A 162 -23.19 -25.29 -17.06
C ALA A 162 -22.73 -23.91 -17.54
N ALA A 163 -21.43 -23.59 -17.46
CA ALA A 163 -20.89 -22.32 -17.95
C ALA A 163 -21.23 -22.11 -19.44
N ALA A 164 -21.01 -23.13 -20.28
CA ALA A 164 -21.36 -23.08 -21.69
C ALA A 164 -22.88 -22.90 -21.91
N ARG A 165 -23.73 -23.66 -21.20
CA ARG A 165 -25.20 -23.52 -21.30
C ARG A 165 -25.71 -22.13 -20.91
N HIS A 166 -25.03 -21.47 -19.98
CA HIS A 166 -25.41 -20.15 -19.49
C HIS A 166 -24.67 -18.99 -20.18
N GLY A 167 -23.86 -19.26 -21.22
CA GLY A 167 -23.10 -18.23 -21.93
C GLY A 167 -22.06 -17.54 -21.06
N VAL A 168 -21.56 -18.22 -20.03
CA VAL A 168 -20.56 -17.71 -19.10
C VAL A 168 -19.17 -18.06 -19.60
N THR A 169 -18.34 -17.05 -19.82
CA THR A 169 -16.97 -17.26 -20.29
C THR A 169 -16.08 -17.64 -19.11
N VAL A 170 -15.27 -18.68 -19.26
CA VAL A 170 -14.30 -19.06 -18.22
C VAL A 170 -12.93 -18.54 -18.61
N VAL A 171 -12.34 -17.69 -17.77
CA VAL A 171 -11.02 -17.09 -17.99
C VAL A 171 -10.10 -17.33 -16.79
N ARG A 172 -8.79 -17.24 -17.03
CA ARG A 172 -7.77 -17.38 -15.99
C ARG A 172 -7.03 -16.06 -15.83
N ARG A 173 -6.90 -15.60 -14.59
CA ARG A 173 -6.11 -14.41 -14.27
C ARG A 173 -4.66 -14.76 -13.94
N VAL A 174 -3.76 -13.82 -14.17
CA VAL A 174 -2.31 -13.95 -13.87
C VAL A 174 -2.04 -14.07 -12.36
N SER A 175 -2.91 -13.49 -11.53
CA SER A 175 -2.79 -13.53 -10.08
C SER A 175 -3.37 -14.81 -9.45
N GLY A 176 -2.95 -15.08 -8.21
CA GLY A 176 -3.49 -16.18 -7.40
C GLY A 176 -4.89 -15.88 -6.83
N GLY A 177 -5.29 -16.66 -5.82
CA GLY A 177 -6.58 -16.55 -5.13
C GLY A 177 -7.68 -17.45 -5.69
N GLY A 178 -8.87 -17.37 -5.09
CA GLY A 178 -10.02 -18.21 -5.42
C GLY A 178 -10.76 -17.82 -6.70
N ALA A 179 -11.74 -18.64 -7.09
CA ALA A 179 -12.58 -18.39 -8.24
C ALA A 179 -13.58 -17.25 -7.95
N MET A 180 -13.85 -16.42 -8.96
CA MET A 180 -14.84 -15.35 -8.87
C MET A 180 -15.84 -15.49 -10.01
N PHE A 181 -17.11 -15.19 -9.75
CA PHE A 181 -18.14 -15.03 -10.77
C PHE A 181 -18.48 -13.55 -10.92
N VAL A 182 -18.62 -13.10 -12.16
CA VAL A 182 -19.00 -11.74 -12.49
C VAL A 182 -20.19 -11.77 -13.44
N ALA A 183 -21.18 -10.93 -13.15
CA ALA A 183 -22.32 -10.70 -14.02
C ALA A 183 -22.13 -9.38 -14.79
N THR A 184 -22.64 -9.31 -16.01
CA THR A 184 -22.69 -8.05 -16.77
C THR A 184 -23.45 -6.99 -15.98
N LEU A 185 -22.90 -5.79 -15.86
CA LEU A 185 -23.62 -4.65 -15.31
C LEU A 185 -24.81 -4.34 -16.22
N ARG A 186 -26.04 -4.49 -15.70
CA ARG A 186 -27.22 -3.96 -16.37
C ARG A 186 -27.18 -2.44 -16.24
N HIS A 187 -27.03 -1.72 -17.35
CA HIS A 187 -27.21 -0.28 -17.37
C HIS A 187 -28.64 0.07 -16.93
N TYR A 188 -28.82 0.50 -15.67
CA TYR A 188 -30.02 1.22 -15.28
C TYR A 188 -29.90 2.65 -15.82
N ARG A 189 -30.61 2.95 -16.92
CA ARG A 189 -30.84 4.34 -17.32
C ARG A 189 -31.97 4.88 -16.45
N LEU A 190 -31.64 5.75 -15.50
CA LEU A 190 -32.60 6.70 -14.96
C LEU A 190 -32.83 7.76 -16.05
N ALA A 191 -34.01 7.72 -16.68
CA ALA A 191 -34.52 8.87 -17.40
C ALA A 191 -35.13 9.83 -16.36
N ALA A 192 -34.59 11.03 -16.26
CA ALA A 192 -35.22 12.18 -15.61
C ALA A 192 -35.40 13.27 -16.66
#